data_AF-A0A3E2CBK6-F1
#
_entry.id   AF-A0A3E2CBK6-F1
#
_cell.length_a   1.000
_cell.length_b   1.000
_cell.length_c   1.000
_cell.angle_alpha   90.00
_cell.angle_beta   90.00
_cell.angle_gamma   90.00
#
_symmetry.space_group_name_H-M   'P 1'
#
loop_
_entity.id
_entity.type
_entity.pdbx_description
1 polymer ?
#
loop_
_entity_poly.entity_id
_entity_poly.type
_entity_poly.pdbx_seq_one_letter_code
_entity_poly.pdbx_strand_id
1 'polypeptide(L)'
;MGSLNVGCVDVSNNVNSSALHNECNSDFCLNMLLTEKHYSNPVQYSDGEKHTAPDPFVIRYRNLYYCYATDKNGVLVSTSTDMVRWVSHGYCYTENNRKNFWAPSVILINGIFYMYFSNMPQCENDTHTEIMRVAVSKNPLGPFEKKAELFDTFAIDSQVVVGDDNQLYMLYADNQACGLSNLRPGTSVMIDRMVSPYKREGSPKPLILPTMDEEIFARNRFGDGRDWHTVEGATYFT
;
A
#
# COMPACT_ATOMS: atom_id res chain seq x y z
N MET A 1 -9.67 -19.71 14.74
CA MET A 1 -9.55 -18.25 14.64
C MET A 1 -8.13 -17.95 14.20
N GLY A 2 -7.93 -17.61 12.92
CA GLY A 2 -6.61 -17.20 12.44
C GLY A 2 -6.42 -15.73 12.73
N SER A 3 -5.35 -15.38 13.45
CA SER A 3 -4.89 -14.00 13.58
C SER A 3 -4.32 -13.56 12.23
N LEU A 4 -5.04 -12.71 11.49
CA LEU A 4 -4.41 -11.95 10.41
C LEU A 4 -3.48 -10.92 11.07
N ASN A 5 -2.17 -11.11 10.89
CA ASN A 5 -1.19 -10.07 11.14
C ASN A 5 -1.35 -9.04 10.02
N VAL A 6 -1.93 -7.88 10.35
CA VAL A 6 -1.80 -6.70 9.48
C VAL A 6 -0.36 -6.23 9.65
N GLY A 7 0.49 -6.51 8.65
CA GLY A 7 1.86 -6.01 8.64
C GLY A 7 1.87 -4.49 8.53
N CYS A 8 2.80 -3.83 9.21
CA CYS A 8 3.10 -2.42 8.98
C CYS A 8 4.51 -2.30 8.40
N VAL A 9 4.73 -1.35 7.50
CA VAL A 9 6.09 -1.00 7.06
C VAL A 9 6.66 0.00 8.08
N ASP A 10 7.72 -0.38 8.79
CA ASP A 10 8.43 0.56 9.65
C ASP A 10 9.31 1.45 8.77
N VAL A 11 9.00 2.75 8.73
CA VAL A 11 9.76 3.73 7.94
C VAL A 11 10.72 4.56 8.80
N SER A 12 10.93 4.17 10.06
CA SER A 12 11.90 4.82 10.94
C SER A 12 13.31 4.25 10.75
N ASN A 13 14.12 4.88 9.88
CA ASN A 13 15.53 4.51 9.75
C ASN A 13 16.37 4.97 10.97
N ASN A 14 16.96 3.99 11.65
CA ASN A 14 18.15 3.99 12.51
C ASN A 14 18.40 5.21 13.43
N VAL A 15 18.07 5.05 14.72
CA VAL A 15 18.79 5.73 15.79
C VAL A 15 19.62 4.70 16.55
N ASN A 16 20.94 4.75 16.38
CA ASN A 16 21.89 4.05 17.23
C ASN A 16 21.66 4.46 18.69
N SER A 17 21.33 3.51 19.57
CA SER A 17 21.47 3.70 21.01
C SER A 17 22.52 2.71 21.54
N SER A 18 23.77 3.16 21.58
CA SER A 18 24.82 2.47 22.33
C SER A 18 24.72 2.84 23.80
N ALA A 19 24.50 1.81 24.63
CA ALA A 19 24.90 1.63 26.03
C ALA A 19 24.74 2.80 27.02
N LEU A 20 23.82 2.62 27.96
CA LEU A 20 24.04 2.99 29.36
C LEU A 20 23.76 1.77 30.23
N HIS A 21 24.82 1.15 30.74
CA HIS A 21 24.76 0.36 31.97
C HIS A 21 24.46 1.30 33.13
N ASN A 22 23.47 0.96 33.93
CA ASN A 22 23.50 1.21 35.36
C ASN A 22 22.58 0.22 36.06
N GLU A 23 23.16 -0.44 37.06
CA GLU A 23 22.55 -1.42 37.95
C GLU A 23 21.34 -0.82 38.69
N CYS A 24 20.26 -1.58 38.81
CA CYS A 24 19.20 -1.30 39.78
C CYS A 24 18.67 -2.59 40.39
N ASN A 25 18.57 -2.56 41.72
CA ASN A 25 18.37 -3.68 42.64
C ASN A 25 17.09 -4.50 42.43
N SER A 26 17.19 -5.77 42.81
CA SER A 26 16.39 -6.93 42.41
C SER A 26 14.95 -7.05 42.94
N ASP A 27 14.31 -6.02 43.50
CA ASP A 27 12.97 -6.17 44.13
C ASP A 27 11.87 -5.21 43.61
N PHE A 28 12.10 -4.48 42.51
CA PHE A 28 11.09 -3.58 41.92
C PHE A 28 10.60 -3.99 40.52
N CYS A 29 11.05 -5.13 39.99
CA CYS A 29 10.85 -5.51 38.58
C CYS A 29 9.67 -6.47 38.29
N LEU A 30 8.77 -6.72 39.23
CA LEU A 30 7.71 -7.72 39.03
C LEU A 30 6.31 -7.13 39.27
N ASN A 31 5.87 -6.20 38.41
CA ASN A 31 4.44 -5.92 38.16
C ASN A 31 4.22 -4.92 37.01
N MET A 32 5.01 -5.00 35.93
CA MET A 32 4.55 -4.43 34.67
C MET A 32 3.56 -5.44 34.08
N LEU A 33 2.29 -5.29 34.45
CA LEU A 33 1.16 -6.01 33.87
C LEU A 33 1.31 -5.97 32.35
N LEU A 34 1.74 -7.09 31.75
CA LEU A 34 1.52 -7.37 30.34
C LEU A 34 0.01 -7.57 30.20
N THR A 35 -0.73 -6.48 30.07
CA THR A 35 -2.11 -6.56 29.61
C THR A 35 -2.06 -7.13 28.21
N GLU A 36 -2.62 -8.34 28.04
CA GLU A 36 -2.84 -8.90 26.71
C GLU A 36 -3.65 -7.87 25.90
N LYS A 37 -3.03 -7.33 24.84
CA LYS A 37 -3.71 -6.43 23.92
C LYS A 37 -4.60 -7.28 23.02
N HIS A 38 -5.90 -7.24 23.29
CA HIS A 38 -6.89 -7.87 22.42
C HIS A 38 -7.41 -6.87 21.39
N TYR A 39 -7.78 -7.38 20.22
CA TYR A 39 -8.49 -6.64 19.18
C TYR A 39 -9.58 -7.52 18.59
N SER A 40 -10.59 -6.87 18.00
CA SER A 40 -11.65 -7.54 17.25
C SER A 40 -11.74 -6.89 15.88
N ASN A 41 -11.72 -7.71 14.83
CA ASN A 41 -11.98 -7.24 13.48
C ASN A 41 -13.49 -7.10 13.23
N PRO A 42 -13.95 -6.07 12.50
CA PRO A 42 -13.16 -4.90 12.07
C PRO A 42 -12.82 -3.96 13.26
N VAL A 43 -11.61 -3.40 13.23
CA VAL A 43 -11.13 -2.41 14.20
C VAL A 43 -11.99 -1.13 14.17
N GLN A 44 -12.02 -0.41 15.29
CA GLN A 44 -12.97 0.70 15.49
C GLN A 44 -12.31 2.07 15.35
N TYR A 45 -13.09 3.04 14.89
CA TYR A 45 -12.68 4.44 14.86
C TYR A 45 -13.15 5.18 16.11
N SER A 46 -12.38 6.19 16.50
CA SER A 46 -12.55 6.88 17.79
C SER A 46 -13.80 7.76 17.86
N ASP A 47 -14.31 8.19 16.72
CA ASP A 47 -15.55 8.95 16.57
C ASP A 47 -16.81 8.07 16.70
N GLY A 48 -16.66 6.75 16.74
CA GLY A 48 -17.78 5.80 16.81
C GLY A 48 -18.50 5.60 15.47
N GLU A 49 -18.04 6.25 14.40
CA GLU A 49 -18.62 6.11 13.07
C GLU A 49 -18.07 4.89 12.35
N LYS A 50 -18.83 4.38 11.39
CA LYS A 50 -18.36 3.29 10.51
C LYS A 50 -17.53 3.88 9.39
N HIS A 51 -16.23 3.58 9.40
CA HIS A 51 -15.32 3.88 8.31
C HIS A 51 -14.92 2.58 7.61
N THR A 52 -14.77 2.64 6.29
CA THR A 52 -14.14 1.58 5.50
C THR A 52 -12.74 2.03 5.10
N ALA A 53 -11.79 1.11 5.12
CA ALA A 53 -10.43 1.34 4.63
C ALA A 53 -10.06 0.21 3.65
N PRO A 54 -10.56 0.24 2.39
CA PRO A 54 -10.15 -0.71 1.38
C PRO A 54 -8.66 -0.51 1.04
N ASP A 55 -7.99 -1.61 0.72
CA ASP A 55 -6.57 -1.66 0.39
C ASP A 55 -5.68 -0.93 1.42
N PRO A 56 -5.81 -1.24 2.72
CA PRO A 56 -5.17 -0.47 3.77
C PRO A 56 -3.66 -0.66 3.73
N PHE A 57 -2.91 0.44 3.55
CA PHE A 57 -1.46 0.44 3.65
C PHE A 57 -1.01 1.18 4.91
N VAL A 58 -0.34 0.46 5.81
CA VAL A 58 0.05 0.98 7.12
C VAL A 58 1.56 1.20 7.21
N ILE A 59 1.97 2.42 7.54
CA ILE A 59 3.35 2.73 7.93
C ILE A 59 3.44 3.10 9.41
N ARG A 60 4.59 2.84 10.04
CA ARG A 60 4.92 3.38 11.37
C ARG A 60 5.93 4.51 11.25
N TYR A 61 5.61 5.67 11.82
CA TYR A 61 6.50 6.83 11.86
C TYR A 61 6.38 7.56 13.20
N ARG A 62 7.51 7.80 13.89
CA ARG A 62 7.58 8.51 15.19
C ARG A 62 6.54 8.03 16.22
N ASN A 63 6.45 6.71 16.43
CA ASN A 63 5.53 6.05 17.36
C ASN A 63 4.04 6.15 17.02
N LEU A 64 3.68 6.56 15.80
CA LEU A 64 2.32 6.54 15.31
C LEU A 64 2.22 5.68 14.05
N TYR A 65 1.12 4.94 13.93
CA TYR A 65 0.73 4.24 12.72
C TYR A 65 -0.12 5.16 11.86
N TYR A 66 0.14 5.16 10.56
CA TYR A 66 -0.63 5.87 9.54
C TYR A 66 -1.17 4.84 8.56
N CYS A 67 -2.48 4.82 8.37
CA CYS A 67 -3.16 3.96 7.40
C CYS A 67 -3.68 4.82 6.26
N TYR A 68 -3.21 4.56 5.05
CA TYR A 68 -3.70 5.13 3.80
C TYR A 68 -4.66 4.13 3.16
N ALA A 69 -5.76 4.61 2.60
CA ALA A 69 -6.79 3.73 2.06
C ALA A 69 -7.50 4.31 0.84
N THR A 70 -8.03 3.40 0.04
CA THR A 70 -8.80 3.67 -1.18
C THR A 70 -10.08 4.44 -0.88
N ASP A 71 -10.39 5.44 -1.70
CA ASP A 71 -11.73 6.03 -1.79
C ASP A 71 -11.99 6.58 -3.21
N LYS A 72 -13.27 6.81 -3.53
CA LYS A 72 -13.70 7.38 -4.80
C LYS A 72 -13.18 8.81 -5.03
N ASN A 73 -13.09 9.64 -3.99
CA ASN A 73 -12.87 11.08 -4.13
C ASN A 73 -11.45 11.54 -3.74
N GLY A 74 -10.65 10.64 -3.17
CA GLY A 74 -9.30 10.94 -2.73
C GLY A 74 -8.67 9.77 -1.99
N VAL A 75 -7.49 9.99 -1.42
CA VAL A 75 -6.84 9.01 -0.55
C VAL A 75 -7.16 9.35 0.90
N LEU A 76 -7.80 8.42 1.61
CA LEU A 76 -8.08 8.54 3.04
C LEU A 76 -6.80 8.37 3.86
N VAL A 77 -6.70 9.05 4.99
CA VAL A 77 -5.66 8.80 5.99
C VAL A 77 -6.25 8.71 7.40
N SER A 78 -5.78 7.74 8.17
CA SER A 78 -6.12 7.59 9.58
C SER A 78 -4.88 7.24 10.40
N THR A 79 -4.93 7.49 11.72
CA THR A 79 -3.82 7.21 12.61
C THR A 79 -4.19 6.36 13.80
N SER A 80 -3.24 5.59 14.32
CA SER A 80 -3.39 4.82 15.55
C SER A 80 -2.07 4.77 16.32
N THR A 81 -2.13 4.67 17.64
CA THR A 81 -0.95 4.41 18.50
C THR A 81 -0.75 2.92 18.77
N ASP A 82 -1.74 2.08 18.47
CA ASP A 82 -1.77 0.66 18.85
C ASP A 82 -2.28 -0.28 17.75
N MET A 83 -2.63 0.24 16.57
CA MET A 83 -3.27 -0.44 15.44
C MET A 83 -4.69 -0.99 15.73
N VAL A 84 -5.24 -0.74 16.92
CA VAL A 84 -6.55 -1.25 17.35
C VAL A 84 -7.61 -0.17 17.31
N ARG A 85 -7.29 1.04 17.79
CA ARG A 85 -8.20 2.19 17.74
C ARG A 85 -7.65 3.25 16.81
N TRP A 86 -8.46 3.64 15.83
CA TRP A 86 -8.05 4.56 14.77
C TRP A 86 -8.72 5.93 14.91
N VAL A 87 -8.07 6.97 14.39
CA VAL A 87 -8.60 8.33 14.26
C VAL A 87 -8.59 8.67 12.77
N SER A 88 -9.76 8.95 12.20
CA SER A 88 -9.88 9.38 10.80
C SER A 88 -9.48 10.85 10.67
N HIS A 89 -8.74 11.18 9.62
CA HIS A 89 -8.37 12.56 9.28
C HIS A 89 -8.95 13.00 7.92
N GLY A 90 -9.83 12.19 7.32
CA GLY A 90 -10.37 12.44 5.98
C GLY A 90 -9.33 12.21 4.89
N TYR A 91 -9.32 13.08 3.86
CA TYR A 91 -8.44 12.92 2.70
C TYR A 91 -7.08 13.59 2.90
N CYS A 92 -5.99 12.84 2.71
CA CYS A 92 -4.64 13.41 2.60
C CYS A 92 -4.30 13.87 1.18
N TYR A 93 -5.10 13.44 0.19
CA TYR A 93 -4.95 13.80 -1.22
C TYR A 93 -6.30 13.78 -1.93
N THR A 94 -6.56 14.80 -2.75
CA THR A 94 -7.68 14.89 -3.68
C THR A 94 -7.22 15.54 -4.99
N GLU A 95 -7.94 15.31 -6.08
CA GLU A 95 -7.62 15.93 -7.37
C GLU A 95 -8.88 16.12 -8.21
N ASN A 96 -9.05 17.32 -8.75
CA ASN A 96 -10.17 17.63 -9.63
C ASN A 96 -10.09 16.82 -10.93
N ASN A 97 -11.26 16.45 -11.48
CA ASN A 97 -11.40 15.69 -12.72
C ASN A 97 -10.80 14.28 -12.68
N ARG A 98 -10.52 13.75 -11.49
CA ARG A 98 -10.10 12.37 -11.26
C ARG A 98 -11.05 11.72 -10.25
N LYS A 99 -11.11 10.39 -10.29
CA LYS A 99 -11.91 9.56 -9.37
C LYS A 99 -11.19 8.25 -9.12
N ASN A 100 -11.69 7.47 -8.16
CA ASN A 100 -11.24 6.11 -7.89
C ASN A 100 -9.75 6.06 -7.51
N PHE A 101 -9.40 6.62 -6.35
CA PHE A 101 -8.01 6.66 -5.90
C PHE A 101 -7.70 5.34 -5.19
N TRP A 102 -7.03 4.43 -5.88
CA TRP A 102 -6.90 3.03 -5.45
C TRP A 102 -5.53 2.71 -4.87
N ALA A 103 -5.55 1.80 -3.88
CA ALA A 103 -4.43 1.09 -3.29
C ALA A 103 -3.18 1.96 -3.04
N PRO A 104 -3.31 3.05 -2.24
CA PRO A 104 -2.19 3.92 -1.95
C PRO A 104 -1.13 3.19 -1.12
N SER A 105 0.14 3.26 -1.51
CA SER A 105 1.27 2.82 -0.69
C SER A 105 2.27 3.95 -0.47
N VAL A 106 2.94 3.95 0.68
CA VAL A 106 3.79 5.07 1.11
C VAL A 106 5.18 4.60 1.54
N ILE A 107 6.22 5.29 1.07
CA ILE A 107 7.60 5.12 1.51
C ILE A 107 8.20 6.47 1.95
N LEU A 108 9.03 6.46 3.00
CA LEU A 108 9.79 7.63 3.45
C LEU A 108 11.19 7.62 2.85
N ILE A 109 11.54 8.62 2.05
CA ILE A 109 12.89 8.77 1.48
C ILE A 109 13.38 10.18 1.82
N ASN A 110 14.50 10.27 2.54
CA ASN A 110 15.13 11.54 2.91
C ASN A 110 14.17 12.56 3.56
N GLY A 111 13.27 12.09 4.43
CA GLY A 111 12.30 12.93 5.15
C GLY A 111 11.09 13.38 4.34
N ILE A 112 10.90 12.82 3.13
CA ILE A 112 9.74 13.08 2.27
C ILE A 112 8.94 11.77 2.13
N PHE A 113 7.63 11.85 2.33
CA PHE A 113 6.69 10.77 2.11
C PHE A 113 6.32 10.73 0.64
N TYR A 114 6.54 9.60 -0.01
CA TYR A 114 6.17 9.34 -1.40
C TYR A 114 4.99 8.38 -1.38
N MET A 115 3.83 8.85 -1.85
CA MET A 115 2.61 8.07 -1.97
C MET A 115 2.39 7.68 -3.42
N TYR A 116 2.40 6.38 -3.68
CA TYR A 116 2.10 5.76 -4.96
C TYR A 116 0.67 5.24 -4.93
N PHE A 117 -0.12 5.55 -5.95
CA PHE A 117 -1.53 5.19 -6.05
C PHE A 117 -1.94 5.18 -7.52
N SER A 118 -3.08 4.59 -7.84
CA SER A 118 -3.70 4.77 -9.16
C SER A 118 -4.95 5.63 -9.07
N ASN A 119 -5.26 6.36 -10.15
CA ASN A 119 -6.60 6.90 -10.36
C ASN A 119 -6.94 6.97 -11.86
N MET A 120 -8.21 7.18 -12.19
CA MET A 120 -8.71 7.33 -13.56
C MET A 120 -9.30 8.72 -13.83
N PRO A 121 -9.36 9.18 -15.10
CA PRO A 121 -10.09 10.39 -15.44
C PRO A 121 -11.57 10.28 -15.07
N GLN A 122 -12.16 11.35 -14.54
CA GLN A 122 -13.56 11.34 -14.10
C GLN A 122 -14.54 11.03 -15.25
N CYS A 123 -14.21 11.44 -16.47
CA CYS A 123 -15.02 11.22 -17.68
C CYS A 123 -14.97 9.79 -18.21
N GLU A 124 -14.00 8.97 -17.79
CA GLU A 124 -13.86 7.59 -18.25
C GLU A 124 -14.76 6.65 -17.45
N ASN A 125 -15.27 5.60 -18.10
CA ASN A 125 -16.05 4.55 -17.43
C ASN A 125 -15.37 3.19 -17.46
N ASP A 126 -14.35 3.02 -18.31
CA ASP A 126 -13.54 1.81 -18.32
C ASP A 126 -12.47 1.90 -17.23
N THR A 127 -12.54 0.98 -16.27
CA THR A 127 -11.58 0.87 -15.17
C THR A 127 -10.17 0.57 -15.67
N HIS A 128 -9.99 0.07 -16.90
CA HIS A 128 -8.66 -0.13 -17.48
C HIS A 128 -7.96 1.19 -17.88
N THR A 129 -8.60 2.34 -17.66
CA THR A 129 -7.98 3.68 -17.77
C THR A 129 -7.32 4.16 -16.46
N GLU A 130 -7.36 3.34 -15.41
CA GLU A 130 -6.58 3.53 -14.19
C GLU A 130 -5.08 3.55 -14.48
N ILE A 131 -4.41 4.60 -14.04
CA ILE A 131 -2.97 4.74 -14.19
C ILE A 131 -2.32 5.11 -12.87
N MET A 132 -1.13 4.55 -12.70
CA MET A 132 -0.25 4.73 -11.57
C MET A 132 0.46 6.09 -11.56
N ARG A 133 0.47 6.73 -10.39
CA ARG A 133 1.00 8.08 -10.16
C ARG A 133 1.70 8.17 -8.82
N VAL A 134 2.45 9.24 -8.62
CA VAL A 134 3.12 9.53 -7.35
C VAL A 134 2.84 10.96 -6.90
N ALA A 135 2.50 11.10 -5.63
CA ALA A 135 2.39 12.36 -4.93
C ALA A 135 3.31 12.38 -3.70
N VAL A 136 3.71 13.55 -3.23
CA VAL A 136 4.64 13.67 -2.09
C VAL A 136 4.17 14.67 -1.05
N SER A 137 4.58 14.45 0.19
CA SER A 137 4.42 15.40 1.28
C SER A 137 5.58 15.35 2.26
N LYS A 138 5.79 16.43 3.02
CA LYS A 138 6.69 16.44 4.19
C LYS A 138 5.95 16.03 5.48
N ASN A 139 4.63 15.91 5.41
CA ASN A 139 3.77 15.51 6.52
C ASN A 139 3.06 14.20 6.14
N PRO A 140 3.12 13.14 6.96
CA PRO A 140 2.42 11.89 6.65
C PRO A 140 0.88 12.05 6.56
N LEU A 141 0.30 13.11 7.14
CA LEU A 141 -1.13 13.43 6.98
C LEU A 141 -1.43 14.28 5.73
N GLY A 142 -0.42 14.63 4.95
CA GLY A 142 -0.56 15.52 3.81
C GLY A 142 -0.63 17.02 4.20
N PRO A 143 -1.13 17.88 3.29
CA PRO A 143 -1.59 17.50 1.95
C PRO A 143 -0.45 16.93 1.10
N PHE A 144 -0.77 15.91 0.30
CA PHE A 144 0.14 15.42 -0.73
C PHE A 144 -0.01 16.22 -2.02
N GLU A 145 1.07 16.36 -2.77
CA GLU A 145 1.11 17.05 -4.05
C GLU A 145 1.55 16.09 -5.15
N LYS A 146 0.79 15.98 -6.25
CA LYS A 146 1.16 15.17 -7.42
C LYS A 146 2.53 15.62 -7.97
N LYS A 147 3.41 14.67 -8.27
CA LYS A 147 4.70 14.93 -8.91
C LYS A 147 4.87 14.26 -10.27
N ALA A 148 4.38 13.04 -10.48
CA ALA A 148 4.52 12.35 -11.77
C ALA A 148 3.42 11.34 -12.05
N GLU A 149 3.24 11.04 -13.34
CA GLU A 149 2.57 9.84 -13.85
C GLU A 149 3.65 8.80 -14.18
N LEU A 150 3.45 7.55 -13.75
CA LEU A 150 4.44 6.48 -13.90
C LEU A 150 4.09 5.54 -15.06
N PHE A 151 2.84 5.57 -15.50
CA PHE A 151 2.28 4.73 -16.56
C PHE A 151 1.29 5.55 -17.41
N ASP A 152 1.20 5.18 -18.68
CA ASP A 152 0.24 5.66 -19.67
C ASP A 152 -0.82 4.58 -20.04
N THR A 153 -0.71 3.40 -19.43
CA THR A 153 -1.57 2.23 -19.61
C THR A 153 -1.96 1.66 -18.25
N PHE A 154 -2.94 0.74 -18.24
CA PHE A 154 -3.46 0.12 -17.02
C PHE A 154 -2.34 -0.41 -16.12
N ALA A 155 -2.23 0.15 -14.92
CA ALA A 155 -1.37 -0.33 -13.85
C ALA A 155 -1.93 0.14 -12.50
N ILE A 156 -1.89 -0.75 -11.50
CA ILE A 156 -2.48 -0.54 -10.16
C ILE A 156 -1.62 -1.19 -9.06
N ASP A 157 -2.05 -1.08 -7.80
CA ASP A 157 -1.58 -1.85 -6.65
C ASP A 157 -0.06 -1.84 -6.43
N SER A 158 0.52 -0.65 -6.40
CA SER A 158 1.97 -0.55 -6.22
C SER A 158 2.43 -0.73 -4.79
N GLN A 159 3.67 -1.18 -4.67
CA GLN A 159 4.54 -0.87 -3.55
C GLN A 159 5.94 -0.53 -4.06
N VAL A 160 6.51 0.58 -3.57
CA VAL A 160 7.91 0.93 -3.78
C VAL A 160 8.72 0.57 -2.56
N VAL A 161 9.86 -0.11 -2.77
CA VAL A 161 10.76 -0.59 -1.73
C VAL A 161 12.21 -0.27 -2.08
N VAL A 162 13.06 -0.21 -1.06
CA VAL A 162 14.52 -0.15 -1.23
C VAL A 162 15.03 -1.59 -1.11
N GLY A 163 15.68 -2.09 -2.16
CA GLY A 163 16.32 -3.41 -2.15
C GLY A 163 17.68 -3.40 -1.43
N ASP A 164 18.25 -4.58 -1.22
CA ASP A 164 19.54 -4.78 -0.53
C ASP A 164 20.73 -4.11 -1.26
N ASP A 165 20.58 -3.82 -2.55
CA ASP A 165 21.55 -3.09 -3.37
C ASP A 165 21.39 -1.56 -3.28
N ASN A 166 20.57 -1.08 -2.34
CA ASN A 166 20.16 0.31 -2.15
C ASN A 166 19.47 0.91 -3.39
N GLN A 167 18.90 0.09 -4.27
CA GLN A 167 18.10 0.55 -5.39
C GLN A 167 16.62 0.54 -5.06
N LEU A 168 15.87 1.43 -5.70
CA LEU A 168 14.42 1.43 -5.61
C LEU A 168 13.83 0.44 -6.61
N TYR A 169 12.87 -0.34 -6.12
CA TYR A 169 12.07 -1.25 -6.92
C TYR A 169 10.60 -0.94 -6.72
N MET A 170 9.84 -1.07 -7.80
CA MET A 170 8.41 -0.91 -7.81
C MET A 170 7.77 -2.25 -8.17
N LEU A 171 7.03 -2.82 -7.22
CA LEU A 171 6.08 -3.88 -7.48
C LEU A 171 4.76 -3.23 -7.89
N TYR A 172 4.06 -3.79 -8.87
CA TYR A 172 2.76 -3.29 -9.34
C TYR A 172 2.02 -4.37 -10.12
N ALA A 173 0.71 -4.21 -10.29
CA ALA A 173 -0.12 -5.08 -11.13
C ALA A 173 -0.40 -4.44 -12.50
N ASP A 174 -0.27 -5.21 -13.58
CA ASP A 174 -0.68 -4.82 -14.94
C ASP A 174 -1.24 -6.00 -15.75
N ASN A 175 -1.65 -5.72 -16.99
CA ASN A 175 -2.19 -6.72 -17.92
C ASN A 175 -1.20 -7.06 -19.06
N GLN A 176 0.08 -6.69 -18.97
CA GLN A 176 1.03 -6.80 -20.10
C GLN A 176 1.62 -8.20 -20.22
N ALA A 177 1.93 -8.87 -19.09
CA ALA A 177 2.54 -10.19 -19.11
C ALA A 177 1.55 -11.30 -19.47
N CYS A 178 0.39 -11.35 -18.81
CA CYS A 178 -0.63 -12.37 -19.05
C CYS A 178 -1.75 -11.89 -19.96
N GLY A 179 -2.29 -10.69 -19.75
CA GLY A 179 -3.22 -10.02 -20.67
C GLY A 179 -4.29 -10.93 -21.28
N LEU A 180 -4.23 -11.11 -22.60
CA LEU A 180 -5.13 -12.00 -23.36
C LEU A 180 -4.51 -13.37 -23.70
N SER A 181 -3.54 -13.84 -22.93
CA SER A 181 -2.87 -15.13 -23.16
C SER A 181 -3.86 -16.29 -23.26
N ASN A 182 -3.46 -17.34 -23.99
CA ASN A 182 -4.31 -18.51 -24.23
C ASN A 182 -4.39 -19.47 -23.03
N LEU A 183 -3.51 -19.33 -22.02
CA LEU A 183 -3.44 -20.25 -20.89
C LEU A 183 -4.18 -19.70 -19.67
N ARG A 184 -3.75 -18.55 -19.16
CA ARG A 184 -4.37 -17.85 -18.03
C ARG A 184 -4.34 -16.34 -18.30
N PRO A 185 -5.30 -15.80 -19.09
CA PRO A 185 -5.40 -14.37 -19.33
C PRO A 185 -5.77 -13.67 -18.02
N GLY A 186 -5.20 -12.49 -17.78
CA GLY A 186 -5.35 -11.85 -16.48
C GLY A 186 -4.36 -10.75 -16.14
N THR A 187 -4.58 -10.19 -14.96
CA THR A 187 -3.67 -9.27 -14.27
C THR A 187 -2.51 -10.05 -13.65
N SER A 188 -1.30 -9.51 -13.70
CA SER A 188 -0.09 -10.10 -13.14
C SER A 188 0.70 -9.09 -12.33
N VAL A 189 1.46 -9.57 -11.36
CA VAL A 189 2.39 -8.73 -10.58
C VAL A 189 3.72 -8.67 -11.31
N MET A 190 4.16 -7.44 -11.54
CA MET A 190 5.41 -7.08 -12.19
C MET A 190 6.34 -6.40 -11.19
N ILE A 191 7.63 -6.40 -11.50
CA ILE A 191 8.64 -5.62 -10.81
C ILE A 191 9.46 -4.82 -11.83
N ASP A 192 9.70 -3.55 -11.55
CA ASP A 192 10.56 -2.68 -12.34
C ASP A 192 11.49 -1.90 -11.41
N ARG A 193 12.71 -1.65 -11.85
CA ARG A 193 13.62 -0.77 -11.10
C ARG A 193 13.12 0.67 -11.24
N MET A 194 13.39 1.51 -10.24
CA MET A 194 13.18 2.94 -10.34
C MET A 194 14.50 3.69 -10.41
N VAL A 195 14.68 4.51 -11.44
CA VAL A 195 15.86 5.39 -11.59
C VAL A 195 15.80 6.61 -10.66
N SER A 196 14.59 6.94 -10.20
CA SER A 196 14.31 7.91 -9.13
C SER A 196 12.93 7.59 -8.54
N PRO A 197 12.55 8.14 -7.39
CA PRO A 197 11.20 7.97 -6.85
C PRO A 197 10.06 8.41 -7.80
N TYR A 198 10.36 9.15 -8.87
CA TYR A 198 9.39 9.67 -9.83
C TYR A 198 9.42 8.97 -11.20
N LYS A 199 10.32 8.01 -11.41
CA LYS A 199 10.55 7.44 -12.75
C LYS A 199 11.04 5.99 -12.69
N ARG A 200 10.34 5.12 -13.40
CA ARG A 200 10.72 3.73 -13.65
C ARG A 200 11.88 3.63 -14.66
N GLU A 201 12.63 2.55 -14.58
CA GLU A 201 13.64 2.18 -15.58
C GLU A 201 12.99 1.77 -16.90
N GLY A 202 11.80 1.17 -16.85
CA GLY A 202 11.06 0.74 -18.02
C GLY A 202 11.52 -0.62 -18.56
N SER A 203 12.10 -1.46 -17.70
CA SER A 203 12.51 -2.82 -18.03
C SER A 203 11.85 -3.85 -17.10
N PRO A 204 10.51 -3.89 -17.05
CA PRO A 204 9.80 -4.70 -16.07
C PRO A 204 10.05 -6.19 -16.28
N LYS A 205 10.02 -6.93 -15.17
CA LYS A 205 10.06 -8.39 -15.12
C LYS A 205 8.79 -8.92 -14.47
N PRO A 206 8.23 -10.04 -14.96
CA PRO A 206 7.18 -10.73 -14.23
C PRO A 206 7.70 -11.19 -12.87
N LEU A 207 6.92 -10.93 -11.81
CA LEU A 207 7.23 -11.39 -10.45
C LEU A 207 6.27 -12.51 -10.03
N ILE A 208 4.96 -12.30 -10.15
CA ILE A 208 3.94 -13.31 -9.85
C ILE A 208 2.95 -13.36 -11.01
N LEU A 209 2.85 -14.53 -11.63
CA LEU A 209 1.89 -14.81 -12.70
C LEU A 209 0.77 -15.69 -12.14
N PRO A 210 -0.46 -15.60 -12.69
CA PRO A 210 -1.50 -16.57 -12.38
C PRO A 210 -1.05 -18.00 -12.70
N THR A 211 -1.22 -18.90 -11.74
CA THR A 211 -0.85 -20.32 -11.83
C THR A 211 -1.97 -21.28 -11.39
N MET A 212 -2.98 -20.78 -10.68
CA MET A 212 -4.02 -21.59 -10.02
C MET A 212 -5.44 -21.14 -10.41
N ASP A 213 -6.43 -22.01 -10.22
CA ASP A 213 -7.83 -21.72 -10.57
C ASP A 213 -8.52 -20.84 -9.53
N GLU A 214 -8.01 -20.83 -8.30
CA GLU A 214 -8.44 -19.94 -7.22
C GLU A 214 -8.21 -18.46 -7.55
N GLU A 215 -7.33 -18.16 -8.52
CA GLU A 215 -7.05 -16.82 -8.99
C GLU A 215 -8.04 -16.35 -10.07
N ILE A 216 -9.02 -17.19 -10.45
CA ILE A 216 -10.07 -16.80 -11.41
C ILE A 216 -11.01 -15.78 -10.76
N PHE A 217 -10.88 -14.53 -11.21
CA PHE A 217 -11.76 -13.43 -10.84
C PHE A 217 -13.09 -13.48 -11.60
N ALA A 218 -13.07 -13.83 -12.89
CA ALA A 218 -14.28 -13.89 -13.71
C ALA A 218 -14.26 -15.06 -14.68
N ARG A 219 -15.23 -15.97 -14.55
CA ARG A 219 -15.40 -17.09 -15.48
C ARG A 219 -16.00 -16.65 -16.80
N ASN A 220 -15.49 -17.21 -17.89
CA ASN A 220 -15.92 -16.94 -19.27
C ASN A 220 -16.03 -15.43 -19.56
N ARG A 221 -15.03 -14.63 -19.14
CA ARG A 221 -15.08 -13.16 -19.17
C ARG A 221 -15.36 -12.62 -20.57
N PHE A 222 -14.90 -13.31 -21.61
CA PHE A 222 -14.97 -12.87 -22.99
C PHE A 222 -16.08 -13.57 -23.80
N GLY A 223 -16.79 -14.54 -23.21
CA GLY A 223 -17.80 -15.34 -23.92
C GLY A 223 -17.23 -16.44 -24.83
N ASP A 224 -15.90 -16.63 -24.85
CA ASP A 224 -15.19 -17.60 -25.69
C ASP A 224 -14.63 -18.81 -24.89
N GLY A 225 -15.03 -18.94 -23.62
CA GLY A 225 -14.58 -19.99 -22.71
C GLY A 225 -13.35 -19.63 -21.89
N ARG A 226 -12.68 -18.49 -22.13
CA ARG A 226 -11.53 -18.08 -21.32
C ARG A 226 -11.94 -17.40 -20.02
N ASP A 227 -11.33 -17.86 -18.93
CA ASP A 227 -11.48 -17.32 -17.59
C ASP A 227 -10.43 -16.22 -17.34
N TRP A 228 -10.83 -15.11 -16.71
CA TRP A 228 -9.91 -14.03 -16.32
C TRP A 228 -9.38 -14.25 -14.93
N HIS A 229 -8.06 -14.16 -14.81
CA HIS A 229 -7.34 -14.35 -13.56
C HIS A 229 -6.85 -13.00 -13.02
N THR A 230 -6.81 -12.86 -11.71
CA THR A 230 -6.31 -11.64 -11.07
C THR A 230 -5.32 -12.00 -9.98
N VAL A 231 -4.09 -11.52 -10.14
CA VAL A 231 -3.07 -11.47 -9.09
C VAL A 231 -2.65 -10.02 -8.93
N GLU A 232 -2.95 -9.44 -7.77
CA GLU A 232 -2.78 -8.03 -7.44
C GLU A 232 -2.43 -7.85 -5.95
N GLY A 233 -2.29 -6.62 -5.45
CA GLY A 233 -2.00 -6.35 -4.04
C GLY A 233 -0.68 -6.92 -3.51
N ALA A 234 0.36 -7.02 -4.35
CA ALA A 234 1.64 -7.57 -3.92
C ALA A 234 2.29 -6.69 -2.84
N THR A 235 2.79 -7.34 -1.79
CA THR A 235 3.52 -6.66 -0.74
C THR A 235 4.83 -7.36 -0.39
N TYR A 236 5.87 -6.57 -0.19
CA TYR A 236 7.18 -6.96 0.28
C TYR A 236 7.34 -6.48 1.72
N PHE A 237 7.54 -7.44 2.61
CA PHE A 237 7.79 -7.19 4.03
C PHE A 237 9.30 -7.02 4.25
N THR A 238 9.68 -5.83 4.71
CA THR A 238 11.04 -5.50 5.18
C THR A 238 11.14 -5.65 6.69
#